data_AF-A0A926BDN3-F1
#
_entry.id   AF-A0A926BDN3-F1
#
_cell.length_a   1.000
_cell.length_b   1.000
_cell.length_c   1.000
_cell.angle_alpha   90.00
_cell.angle_beta   90.00
_cell.angle_gamma   90.00
#
_symmetry.space_group_name_H-M   'P 1'
#
loop_
_entity.id
_entity.type
_entity.pdbx_description
1 polymer ?
#
loop_
_entity_poly.entity_id
_entity_poly.type
_entity_poly.pdbx_seq_one_letter_code
_entity_poly.pdbx_strand_id
1 'polypeptide(L)' 'MILALSPQLESRLVSEARLNGLTPEAYAEILLRRVLPDTPAEPQPENAPRRAGSAIGLVTIPDDFDEPLEDFKEYMY' A
#
# COMPACT_ATOMS: atom_id res chain seq x y z
N MET A 1 29.86 -12.52 -11.62
CA MET A 1 30.20 -11.21 -11.03
C MET A 1 29.13 -10.93 -9.98
N ILE A 2 29.43 -11.18 -8.70
CA ILE A 2 28.47 -10.95 -7.61
C ILE A 2 28.53 -9.45 -7.30
N LEU A 3 27.44 -8.72 -7.50
CA LEU A 3 27.36 -7.30 -7.16
C LEU A 3 27.41 -7.19 -5.63
N ALA A 4 28.57 -6.82 -5.09
CA ALA A 4 28.66 -6.44 -3.68
C ALA A 4 27.81 -5.18 -3.46
N LEU A 5 26.97 -5.20 -2.44
CA LEU A 5 26.22 -4.01 -2.03
C LEU A 5 27.22 -2.93 -1.60
N SER A 6 26.91 -1.66 -1.84
CA SER A 6 27.77 -0.60 -1.32
C SER A 6 27.77 -0.63 0.22
N PRO A 7 28.89 -0.32 0.88
CA PRO A 7 28.96 -0.31 2.36
C PRO A 7 27.89 0.56 3.02
N GLN A 8 27.48 1.63 2.33
CA GLN A 8 26.42 2.53 2.78
C GLN A 8 25.04 1.87 2.73
N LEU A 9 24.78 1.07 1.70
CA LEU A 9 23.51 0.35 1.52
C LEU A 9 23.36 -0.77 2.54
N GLU A 10 24.44 -1.52 2.81
CA GLU A 10 24.47 -2.54 3.87
C GLU A 10 24.18 -1.95 5.25
N SER A 11 24.85 -0.84 5.58
CA SER A 11 24.66 -0.14 6.86
C SER A 11 23.21 0.32 7.03
N ARG A 12 22.61 0.83 5.94
CA ARG A 12 21.24 1.32 5.93
C ARG A 12 20.23 0.18 6.08
N LEU A 13 20.41 -0.92 5.35
CA LEU A 13 19.56 -2.12 5.46
C LEU A 13 19.53 -2.67 6.89
N VAL A 14 20.70 -2.77 7.53
CA VAL A 14 20.80 -3.24 8.93
C VAL A 14 20.07 -2.29 9.89
N SER A 15 20.20 -0.97 9.71
CA SER A 15 19.50 -0.01 10.57
C SER A 15 17.98 -0.06 10.41
N GLU A 16 17.50 -0.10 9.17
CA GLU A 16 16.06 -0.12 8.88
C GLU A 16 15.43 -1.45 9.30
N ALA A 17 16.12 -2.58 9.09
CA ALA A 17 15.66 -3.89 9.56
C ALA A 17 15.49 -3.92 11.09
N ARG A 18 16.46 -3.36 11.84
CA ARG A 18 16.37 -3.24 13.31
C ARG A 18 15.19 -2.39 13.77
N LEU A 19 14.94 -1.26 13.10
CA LEU A 19 13.80 -0.39 13.41
C LEU A 19 12.46 -1.08 13.19
N ASN A 20 12.40 -2.00 12.22
CA ASN A 20 11.20 -2.76 11.89
C ASN A 20 11.13 -4.12 12.60
N GLY A 21 12.08 -4.45 13.50
CA GLY A 21 12.12 -5.73 14.20
C GLY A 21 12.35 -6.94 13.28
N LEU A 22 12.92 -6.75 12.10
CA LEU A 22 13.17 -7.77 11.09
C LEU A 22 14.66 -8.08 10.99
N THR A 23 15.00 -9.26 10.45
CA THR A 23 16.38 -9.53 10.05
C THR A 23 16.71 -8.75 8.77
N PRO A 24 17.99 -8.37 8.54
CA PRO A 24 18.39 -7.67 7.32
C PRO A 24 18.00 -8.41 6.04
N GLU A 25 18.02 -9.75 6.06
CA GLU A 25 17.64 -10.59 4.93
C GLU A 25 16.14 -10.51 4.64
N ALA A 26 15.30 -10.64 5.67
CA ALA A 26 13.85 -10.53 5.53
C ALA A 26 13.42 -9.14 5.06
N TYR A 27 14.10 -8.10 5.55
CA TYR A 27 13.86 -6.72 5.11
C TYR A 27 14.29 -6.50 3.65
N ALA A 28 15.42 -7.08 3.23
CA ALA A 28 15.87 -7.03 1.84
C ALA A 28 14.90 -7.75 0.89
N GLU A 29 14.33 -8.90 1.29
CA GLU A 29 13.30 -9.58 0.49
C GLU A 29 12.05 -8.71 0.28
N ILE A 30 11.59 -8.01 1.32
CA ILE A 30 10.44 -7.10 1.22
C ILE A 30 10.75 -5.95 0.26
N LEU A 31 11.95 -5.38 0.34
CA LEU A 31 12.38 -4.31 -0.56
C LEU A 31 12.49 -4.79 -2.00
N LEU A 32 13.06 -5.99 -2.22
CA LEU A 32 13.16 -6.59 -3.55
C LEU A 32 11.79 -6.83 -4.17
N ARG A 33 10.82 -7.35 -3.41
CA ARG A 33 9.42 -7.52 -3.88
C ARG A 33 8.72 -6.21 -4.22
N ARG A 34 9.11 -5.11 -3.57
CA ARG A 34 8.53 -3.78 -3.82
C ARG A 34 9.15 -3.09 -5.04
N VAL A 35 10.43 -3.36 -5.31
CA VAL A 35 11.19 -2.73 -6.41
C VAL A 35 11.12 -3.54 -7.70
N LEU A 36 11.04 -4.87 -7.60
CA LEU A 36 10.81 -5.78 -8.72
C LEU A 36 9.34 -6.19 -8.70
N PRO A 37 8.46 -5.56 -9.50
CA PRO A 37 7.12 -6.08 -9.69
C PRO A 37 7.24 -7.41 -10.45
N ASP A 38 7.06 -8.53 -9.77
CA ASP A 38 6.93 -9.87 -10.38
C ASP A 38 5.57 -10.06 -11.11
N THR A 39 4.86 -8.97 -11.38
CA THR A 39 3.67 -8.92 -12.21
C THR A 39 3.93 -7.99 -13.38
N PRO A 40 3.63 -8.38 -14.64
CA PRO A 40 3.49 -7.38 -15.69
C PRO A 40 2.45 -6.40 -15.18
N ALA A 41 2.88 -5.16 -14.94
CA ALA A 41 1.93 -4.09 -14.69
C ALA A 41 0.99 -4.12 -15.88
N GLU A 42 -0.28 -4.50 -15.66
CA GLU A 42 -1.31 -4.14 -16.63
C GLU A 42 -1.09 -2.68 -16.96
N PRO A 43 -1.14 -2.28 -18.24
CA PRO A 43 -0.94 -0.89 -18.60
C PRO A 43 -1.92 -0.07 -17.75
N GLN A 44 -1.41 0.58 -16.71
CA GLN A 44 -2.22 1.48 -15.92
C GLN A 44 -2.70 2.50 -16.92
N PRO A 45 -4.03 2.66 -17.10
CA PRO A 45 -4.54 3.62 -18.05
C PRO A 45 -3.89 4.95 -17.71
N GLU A 46 -3.03 5.38 -18.64
CA GLU A 46 -2.38 6.68 -18.70
C GLU A 46 -3.33 7.73 -18.16
N ASN A 47 -2.90 8.47 -17.13
CA ASN A 47 -3.67 9.43 -16.34
C ASN A 47 -4.74 10.17 -17.15
N ALA A 48 -5.88 9.50 -17.35
CA ALA A 48 -6.94 10.04 -18.17
C ALA A 48 -7.48 11.24 -17.38
N PRO A 49 -7.76 12.38 -18.03
CA PRO A 49 -8.36 13.49 -17.34
C PRO A 49 -9.65 13.00 -16.66
N ARG A 50 -9.68 13.10 -15.33
CA ARG A 50 -10.82 12.65 -14.53
C ARG A 50 -12.06 13.38 -15.01
N ARG A 51 -13.10 12.63 -15.39
CA ARG A 51 -14.39 13.21 -15.78
C ARG A 51 -15.22 13.45 -14.52
N ALA A 52 -15.63 14.70 -14.30
CA ALA A 52 -16.58 15.03 -13.24
C ALA A 52 -17.88 14.24 -13.45
N GLY A 53 -18.45 13.71 -12.37
CA GLY A 53 -19.69 12.93 -12.44
C GLY A 53 -19.56 11.53 -13.05
N SER A 54 -18.35 11.04 -13.33
CA SER A 54 -18.12 9.69 -13.88
C SER A 54 -18.63 8.54 -13.00
N ALA A 55 -18.88 8.80 -11.72
CA ALA A 55 -19.39 7.82 -10.76
C ALA A 55 -20.89 7.99 -10.42
N ILE A 56 -21.60 8.96 -11.03
CA ILE A 56 -23.03 9.17 -10.77
C ILE A 56 -23.82 7.95 -11.23
N GLY A 57 -24.62 7.36 -10.35
CA GLY A 57 -25.45 6.19 -10.64
C GLY A 57 -24.70 4.86 -10.69
N LEU A 58 -23.37 4.85 -10.46
CA LEU A 58 -22.58 3.61 -10.36
C LEU A 58 -22.61 2.99 -8.95
N VAL A 59 -22.99 3.77 -7.95
CA VAL A 59 -23.06 3.35 -6.55
C VAL A 59 -24.47 3.62 -6.03
N THR A 60 -25.06 2.61 -5.40
CA THR A 60 -26.32 2.75 -4.67
C THR A 60 -26.00 2.83 -3.19
N ILE A 61 -26.39 3.93 -2.56
CA ILE A 61 -26.30 4.11 -1.11
C ILE A 61 -27.60 3.55 -0.53
N PRO A 62 -27.54 2.64 0.45
CA PRO A 62 -28.74 2.12 1.10
C PRO A 62 -29.37 3.18 2.01
N ASP A 63 -30.67 3.07 2.25
CA ASP A 63 -31.43 4.07 3.01
C ASP A 63 -31.00 4.15 4.50
N ASP A 64 -30.36 3.11 5.01
CA ASP A 64 -29.87 2.97 6.39
C ASP A 64 -28.41 3.41 6.56
N PHE A 65 -27.78 4.02 5.55
CA PHE A 65 -26.36 4.39 5.61
C PHE A 65 -26.02 5.34 6.77
N ASP A 66 -26.94 6.21 7.14
CA ASP A 66 -26.77 7.16 8.25
C ASP A 66 -27.07 6.52 9.62
N GLU A 67 -27.57 5.27 9.67
CA GLU A 67 -27.81 4.58 10.93
C GLU A 67 -26.48 4.19 11.59
N PRO A 68 -26.35 4.42 12.91
CA PRO A 68 -25.16 4.00 13.62
C PRO A 68 -25.05 2.48 13.66
N LEU A 69 -23.84 1.99 13.40
CA LEU A 69 -23.47 0.61 13.65
C LEU A 69 -23.79 0.23 15.10
N GLU A 70 -24.22 -1.02 15.32
CA GLU A 70 -24.66 -1.54 16.62
C GLU A 70 -23.71 -1.18 17.78
N ASP A 71 -22.41 -1.40 17.56
CA ASP A 71 -21.34 -1.14 18.53
C ASP A 71 -21.09 0.36 18.81
N PHE A 72 -21.62 1.24 17.97
CA PHE A 72 -21.41 2.68 18.02
C PHE A 72 -22.67 3.45 18.44
N LYS A 73 -23.81 2.76 18.62
CA LYS A 73 -25.09 3.37 19.05
C LYS A 73 -24.95 4.15 20.36
N GLU A 74 -24.16 3.66 21.31
CA GLU A 74 -23.97 4.28 22.62
C GLU A 74 -23.28 5.66 22.55
N TYR A 75 -22.51 5.93 21.49
CA TYR A 75 -21.72 7.15 21.35
C TYR A 75 -22.40 8.27 20.53
N MET A 76 -23.59 8.03 19.99
CA MET A 76 -24.29 8.95 19.08
C MET A 76 -25.34 9.84 19.78
N TYR A 77 -25.45 9.77 21.11
CA TYR A 77 -26.39 10.53 21.96
C TYR A 77 -25.65 11.36 23.02
#